data_AF-A0A4Q4D372-F1
#
_entry.id   AF-A0A4Q4D372-F1
#
_cell.length_a   1.000
_cell.length_b   1.000
_cell.length_c   1.000
_cell.angle_alpha   90.00
_cell.angle_beta   90.00
_cell.angle_gamma   90.00
#
_symmetry.space_group_name_H-M   'P 1'
#
loop_
_entity.id
_entity.type
_entity.pdbx_description
1 polymer ?
#
loop_
_entity_poly.entity_id
_entity_poly.type
_entity_poly.pdbx_seq_one_letter_code
_entity_poly.pdbx_strand_id
1 'polypeptide(L)' 'MTTIVLTGGIGTGKSTVSRQLAQHGAVVVDYDLLAREAVEPGSPGLSAIV' A
#
# COMPACT_ATOMS: atom_id res chain seq x y z
N MET A 1 -15.67 -0.62 11.02
CA MET A 1 -15.10 -0.26 9.71
C MET A 1 -14.75 -1.56 9.00
N THR A 2 -15.21 -1.75 7.76
CA THR A 2 -14.96 -2.98 7.00
C THR A 2 -13.63 -2.87 6.27
N THR A 3 -12.74 -3.83 6.48
CA THR A 3 -11.42 -3.88 5.82
C THR A 3 -11.43 -4.96 4.75
N ILE A 4 -10.93 -4.63 3.57
CA ILE A 4 -10.88 -5.53 2.41
C ILE A 4 -9.44 -5.55 1.89
N VAL A 5 -8.90 -6.75 1.67
CA VAL A 5 -7.57 -6.93 1.07
C VAL A 5 -7.72 -7.05 -0.44
N LEU A 6 -7.05 -6.17 -1.18
CA LEU A 6 -6.95 -6.25 -2.63
C LEU A 6 -5.62 -6.91 -3.01
N THR A 7 -5.69 -8.05 -3.69
CA THR A 7 -4.52 -8.81 -4.15
C THR A 7 -4.69 -9.26 -5.61
N GLY A 8 -3.63 -9.83 -6.18
CA GLY A 8 -3.55 -10.22 -7.58
C GLY A 8 -2.09 -10.26 -8.07
N GLY A 9 -1.83 -10.98 -9.16
CA GLY A 9 -0.51 -11.09 -9.77
C GLY A 9 0.02 -9.79 -10.37
N ILE A 10 1.23 -9.83 -10.92
CA ILE A 10 1.80 -8.72 -11.69
C ILE A 10 0.94 -8.48 -12.94
N GLY A 11 0.67 -7.22 -13.27
CA GLY A 11 -0.10 -6.86 -14.47
C GLY A 11 -1.62 -7.07 -14.38
N THR A 12 -2.17 -7.55 -13.25
CA THR A 12 -3.62 -7.82 -13.12
C THR A 12 -4.48 -6.59 -12.84
N GLY A 13 -3.91 -5.39 -12.83
CA GLY A 13 -4.67 -4.14 -12.68
C GLY A 13 -5.09 -3.77 -11.25
N LYS A 14 -4.43 -4.29 -10.21
CA LYS A 14 -4.70 -3.92 -8.80
C LYS A 14 -4.75 -2.41 -8.57
N SER A 15 -3.78 -1.66 -9.11
CA SER A 15 -3.71 -0.20 -8.96
C SER A 15 -4.86 0.53 -9.68
N THR A 16 -5.48 -0.10 -10.69
CA THR A 16 -6.69 0.43 -11.33
C THR A 16 -7.90 0.21 -10.43
N VAL A 17 -8.05 -1.00 -9.88
CA VAL A 17 -9.16 -1.33 -8.96
C VAL A 17 -9.09 -0.50 -7.68
N SER A 18 -7.91 -0.35 -7.06
CA SER A 18 -7.76 0.46 -5.84
C SER A 18 -8.16 1.92 -6.09
N ARG A 19 -7.80 2.49 -7.25
CA ARG A 19 -8.18 3.86 -7.64
C ARG A 19 -9.68 4.01 -7.85
N GLN A 20 -10.34 3.03 -8.46
CA GLN A 20 -11.80 3.03 -8.60
C GLN A 20 -12.50 2.94 -7.24
N LEU A 21 -12.02 2.09 -6.34
CA LEU A 21 -12.54 2.01 -4.97
C LEU A 21 -12.39 3.36 -4.24
N ALA A 22 -11.25 4.03 -4.39
CA ALA A 22 -11.02 5.36 -3.82
C ALA A 22 -12.02 6.40 -4.35
N GLN A 23 -12.33 6.37 -5.66
CA GLN A 23 -13.35 7.24 -6.28
C GLN A 23 -14.76 7.00 -5.72
N HIS A 24 -15.01 5.86 -5.08
CA HIS A 24 -16.27 5.54 -4.40
C HIS A 24 -16.21 5.73 -2.89
N GLY A 25 -15.18 6.41 -2.38
CA GLY A 25 -15.05 6.78 -0.97
C GLY A 25 -14.32 5.75 -0.11
N ALA A 26 -13.73 4.70 -0.71
CA ALA A 26 -12.86 3.81 0.06
C ALA A 26 -11.55 4.51 0.43
N VAL A 27 -11.12 4.33 1.67
CA VAL A 27 -9.75 4.69 2.08
C VAL A 27 -8.82 3.60 1.59
N VAL A 28 -7.85 3.97 0.75
CA VAL A 28 -6.84 3.05 0.22
C VAL A 28 -5.58 3.11 1.09
N VAL A 29 -5.15 1.94 1.56
CA VAL A 29 -3.87 1.76 2.26
C VAL A 29 -2.95 0.99 1.32
N ASP A 30 -1.92 1.64 0.80
CA ASP A 30 -0.96 1.05 -0.14
C ASP A 30 0.26 0.49 0.62
N TYR A 31 0.34 -0.84 0.71
CA TYR A 31 1.42 -1.52 1.42
C TYR A 31 2.78 -1.40 0.72
N ASP A 32 2.82 -1.27 -0.61
CA ASP A 32 4.08 -1.13 -1.35
C ASP A 32 4.69 0.25 -1.07
N LEU A 33 3.86 1.29 -1.00
CA LEU A 33 4.28 2.63 -0.59
C LEU A 33 4.76 2.64 0.87
N LEU A 34 3.93 2.13 1.79
CA LEU A 34 4.26 2.09 3.21
C LEU A 34 5.55 1.31 3.50
N ALA A 35 5.80 0.22 2.77
CA ALA A 35 7.04 -0.54 2.92
C ALA A 35 8.28 0.27 2.53
N ARG A 36 8.18 1.15 1.52
CA ARG A 36 9.27 2.06 1.13
C ARG A 36 9.46 3.17 2.15
N GLU A 37 8.38 3.81 2.58
CA GLU A 37 8.39 4.87 3.59
C GLU A 37 8.97 4.37 4.92
N ALA A 38 8.62 3.14 5.32
CA ALA A 38 9.08 2.52 6.56
C ALA A 38 10.61 2.35 6.65
N VAL A 39 11.32 2.36 5.52
CA VAL A 39 12.78 2.20 5.45
C VAL A 39 13.47 3.40 4.81
N GLU A 40 12.82 4.57 4.78
CA GLU A 40 13.47 5.80 4.35
C GLU A 40 14.71 6.11 5.20
N PRO A 41 15.73 6.80 4.63
CA PRO A 41 16.91 7.22 5.39
C PRO A 41 16.52 7.97 6.67
N GLY A 42 17.03 7.51 7.81
CA GLY A 42 16.72 8.08 9.13
C GLY A 42 15.44 7.56 9.78
N SER A 43 14.69 6.67 9.11
CA SER A 43 13.54 5.99 9.72
C SER A 43 13.98 4.97 10.78
N PRO A 44 13.16 4.73 11.82
CA PRO A 44 13.40 3.66 12.78
C PRO A 44 13.44 2.27 12.12
N GLY A 45 12.67 2.07 11.05
CA GLY A 45 12.61 0.80 10.33
C GLY A 45 13.92 0.49 9.62
N LEU A 46 14.55 1.48 8.98
CA LEU A 46 15.90 1.30 8.42
C LEU A 46 16.92 1.01 9.53
N SER A 47 16.90 1.77 10.64
CA SER A 47 17.84 1.58 11.75
C SER A 47 17.78 0.20 12.40
N ALA A 48 16.65 -0.49 12.32
CA ALA A 48 16.47 -1.81 12.92
C ALA A 48 17.07 -2.96 12.07
N ILE A 49 17.40 -2.70 10.79
CA ILE A 49 17.80 -3.74 9.83
C ILE A 49 19.20 -3.52 9.23
N VAL A 50 19.94 -2.49 9.66
CA VAL A 50 21.30 -2.16 9.22
C VAL A 50 22.31 -2.18 10.35
#